data_AF-A0A968PRX5-F1
#
_entry.id   AF-A0A968PRX5-F1
#
_cell.length_a   1.000
_cell.length_b   1.000
_cell.length_c   1.000
_cell.angle_alpha   90.00
_cell.angle_beta   90.00
_cell.angle_gamma   90.00
#
_symmetry.space_group_name_H-M   'P 1'
#
loop_
_entity.id
_entity.type
_entity.pdbx_description
1 polymer ?
#
loop_
_entity_poly.entity_id
_entity_poly.type
_entity_poly.pdbx_seq_one_letter_code
_entity_poly.pdbx_strand_id
1 'polypeptide(L)'
;MQHLIEADVFIITAAEVGLFPKFEFSKRYPKTFPFTRITLNCFEKRHYTIRHPHLSDLPALVNLEKKCCPQYLRASSDEIRQRIERFPNGNCVLEMDGQVVGAIYSQRINNIDLLKKKTYVQVPSLHTRLGSVIQLLGINILPEMEVTGLGDHLREFMLQLCALKGGIERVVGITRCKNYVQHAHIPITEYIRQQDELGQLLDPILRFHQQGGATIKGVIPNYCPEDVDNLGNGILIEYELRADVHNSEENFSYNALVSSATSAAEKEQLLETRIQEQVAKIMEISIAELDITRSLIQQGLDSLMALELSHLLKSEMEVNVSTMKIIQGVSISQLAELSLEQLALGSIKLSVSPSAQANQEMEEFTL
;
A
#
# COMPACT_ATOMS: atom_id res chain seq x y z
N MET A 1 -23.04 16.61 -12.48
CA MET A 1 -22.46 15.30 -12.86
C MET A 1 -21.19 15.15 -12.03
N GLN A 2 -21.11 14.14 -11.15
CA GLN A 2 -19.91 13.91 -10.36
C GLN A 2 -18.96 13.04 -11.19
N HIS A 3 -17.86 13.62 -11.67
CA HIS A 3 -16.82 12.87 -12.38
C HIS A 3 -15.98 12.13 -11.33
N LEU A 4 -16.18 10.82 -11.23
CA LEU A 4 -15.37 9.95 -10.38
C LEU A 4 -14.06 9.64 -11.11
N ILE A 5 -12.94 9.95 -10.46
CA ILE A 5 -11.58 9.69 -10.96
C ILE A 5 -10.90 8.83 -9.89
N GLU A 6 -10.09 7.86 -10.31
CA GLU A 6 -9.30 7.04 -9.41
C GLU A 6 -8.35 7.92 -8.57
N ALA A 7 -8.17 7.56 -7.30
CA ALA A 7 -7.46 8.40 -6.34
C ALA A 7 -5.99 8.65 -6.75
N ASP A 8 -5.31 7.64 -7.29
CA ASP A 8 -3.94 7.74 -7.79
C ASP A 8 -3.84 8.66 -9.01
N VAL A 9 -4.79 8.55 -9.94
CA VAL A 9 -4.90 9.44 -11.11
C VAL A 9 -5.14 10.88 -10.69
N PHE A 10 -5.97 11.12 -9.68
CA PHE A 10 -6.26 12.46 -9.18
C PHE A 10 -5.01 13.12 -8.57
N ILE A 11 -4.27 12.43 -7.70
CA ILE A 11 -3.10 13.04 -7.05
C ILE A 11 -1.96 13.30 -8.03
N ILE A 12 -1.76 12.44 -9.05
CA ILE A 12 -0.73 12.70 -10.05
C ILE A 12 -1.11 13.87 -10.94
N THR A 13 -2.37 13.97 -11.37
CA THR A 13 -2.86 15.13 -12.13
C THR A 13 -2.68 16.44 -11.36
N ALA A 14 -2.92 16.43 -10.04
CA ALA A 14 -2.65 17.59 -9.18
C ALA A 14 -1.15 17.94 -9.13
N ALA A 15 -0.28 16.92 -9.01
CA ALA A 15 1.17 17.10 -8.99
C ALA A 15 1.73 17.62 -10.33
N GLU A 16 1.10 17.31 -11.47
CA GLU A 16 1.50 17.84 -12.79
C GLU A 16 1.33 19.36 -12.87
N VAL A 17 0.39 19.92 -12.09
CA VAL A 17 0.21 21.37 -11.94
C VAL A 17 0.83 21.91 -10.65
N GLY A 18 1.71 21.15 -10.00
CA GLY A 18 2.49 21.55 -8.83
C GLY A 18 1.70 21.63 -7.52
N LEU A 19 0.55 20.96 -7.44
CA LEU A 19 -0.25 20.84 -6.22
C LEU A 19 0.00 19.47 -5.57
N PHE A 20 0.45 19.48 -4.32
CA PHE A 20 0.79 18.27 -3.58
C PHE A 20 -0.08 18.13 -2.33
N PRO A 21 -0.56 16.92 -2.01
CA PRO A 21 -1.32 16.70 -0.80
C PRO A 21 -0.42 16.86 0.44
N LYS A 22 -0.89 17.63 1.42
CA LYS A 22 -0.29 17.69 2.75
C LYS A 22 -0.59 16.40 3.49
N PHE A 23 0.43 15.61 3.78
CA PHE A 23 0.27 14.25 4.25
C PHE A 23 -0.50 14.19 5.58
N GLU A 24 -0.20 15.10 6.50
CA GLU A 24 -0.84 15.20 7.82
C GLU A 24 -2.34 15.49 7.76
N PHE A 25 -2.85 15.96 6.62
CA PHE A 25 -4.27 16.23 6.39
C PHE A 25 -4.92 15.28 5.38
N SER A 26 -4.15 14.34 4.82
CA SER A 26 -4.62 13.44 3.78
C SER A 26 -5.32 12.23 4.39
N LYS A 27 -6.62 12.09 4.12
CA LYS A 27 -7.43 10.96 4.59
C LYS A 27 -7.82 10.06 3.43
N ARG A 28 -7.83 8.76 3.69
CA ARG A 28 -8.22 7.72 2.74
C ARG A 28 -9.34 6.90 3.33
N TYR A 29 -10.30 6.51 2.50
CA TYR A 29 -11.41 5.68 2.91
C TYR A 29 -11.70 4.61 1.86
N PRO A 30 -12.01 3.37 2.28
CA PRO A 30 -11.84 2.89 3.65
C PRO A 30 -10.34 2.82 4.08
N LYS A 31 -10.05 2.96 5.37
CA LYS A 31 -8.69 2.89 5.93
C LYS A 31 -8.17 1.45 6.03
N THR A 32 -9.06 0.52 6.36
CA THR A 32 -8.76 -0.87 6.74
C THR A 32 -8.64 -1.85 5.56
N PHE A 33 -9.13 -1.49 4.37
CA PHE A 33 -9.12 -2.38 3.20
C PHE A 33 -7.91 -2.16 2.27
N PRO A 34 -7.58 -3.17 1.43
CA PRO A 34 -6.46 -3.09 0.50
C PRO A 34 -6.70 -2.18 -0.74
N PHE A 35 -7.71 -1.31 -0.69
CA PHE A 35 -8.05 -0.35 -1.75
C PHE A 35 -8.53 0.97 -1.14
N THR A 36 -8.41 2.06 -1.90
CA THR A 36 -8.92 3.38 -1.50
C THR A 36 -10.02 3.81 -2.48
N ARG A 37 -11.19 4.15 -1.96
CA ARG A 37 -12.35 4.59 -2.73
C ARG A 37 -12.54 6.10 -2.71
N ILE A 38 -12.23 6.74 -1.59
CA ILE A 38 -12.38 8.18 -1.39
C ILE A 38 -11.08 8.70 -0.78
N THR A 39 -10.59 9.82 -1.29
CA THR A 39 -9.51 10.59 -0.67
C THR A 39 -10.00 11.99 -0.33
N LEU A 40 -9.57 12.50 0.82
CA LEU A 40 -9.73 13.89 1.21
C LEU A 40 -8.34 14.47 1.38
N ASN A 41 -8.02 15.52 0.62
CA ASN A 41 -6.68 16.10 0.58
C ASN A 41 -6.75 17.60 0.80
N CYS A 42 -5.80 18.13 1.58
CA CYS A 42 -5.47 19.55 1.58
C CYS A 42 -4.24 19.73 0.69
N PHE A 43 -4.31 20.57 -0.33
CA PHE A 43 -3.20 20.75 -1.27
C PHE A 43 -2.34 21.96 -0.92
N GLU A 44 -1.04 21.83 -1.15
CA GLU A 44 -0.08 22.93 -1.16
C GLU A 44 0.58 23.08 -2.52
N LYS A 45 0.90 24.32 -2.88
CA LYS A 45 1.62 24.64 -4.09
C LYS A 45 3.12 24.48 -3.84
N ARG A 46 3.80 23.73 -4.71
CA ARG A 46 5.27 23.65 -4.75
C ARG A 46 5.79 24.25 -6.07
N HIS A 47 7.08 24.60 -6.10
CA HIS A 47 7.76 25.23 -7.24
C HIS A 47 8.27 24.24 -8.29
N TYR A 48 7.93 22.97 -8.14
CA TYR A 48 8.24 21.88 -9.06
C TYR A 48 6.97 21.07 -9.31
N THR A 49 7.00 20.23 -10.34
CA THR A 49 5.90 19.33 -10.69
C THR A 49 6.37 17.87 -10.68
N ILE A 50 5.45 16.94 -10.52
CA ILE A 50 5.72 15.51 -10.70
C ILE A 50 4.68 14.95 -11.68
N ARG A 51 5.15 14.21 -12.69
CA ARG A 51 4.29 13.58 -13.71
C ARG A 51 4.83 12.21 -14.10
N HIS A 52 4.03 11.44 -14.84
CA HIS A 52 4.52 10.23 -15.48
C HIS A 52 5.52 10.57 -16.61
N PRO A 53 6.59 9.77 -16.82
CA PRO A 53 7.51 9.97 -17.92
C PRO A 53 6.85 9.67 -19.28
N HIS A 54 7.25 10.43 -20.29
CA HIS A 54 6.96 10.16 -21.68
C HIS A 54 8.25 9.70 -22.41
N LEU A 55 8.12 9.00 -23.53
CA LEU A 55 9.30 8.56 -24.30
C LEU A 55 10.18 9.71 -24.79
N SER A 56 9.61 10.91 -24.96
CA SER A 56 10.35 12.13 -25.27
C SER A 56 11.32 12.56 -24.16
N ASP A 57 11.12 12.10 -22.92
CA ASP A 57 12.00 12.39 -21.79
C ASP A 57 13.28 11.54 -21.82
N LEU A 58 13.34 10.49 -22.66
CA LEU A 58 14.46 9.54 -22.68
C LEU A 58 15.85 10.21 -22.77
N PRO A 59 16.09 11.24 -23.60
CA PRO A 59 17.38 11.93 -23.61
C PRO A 59 17.73 12.59 -22.27
N ALA A 60 16.75 13.21 -21.60
CA ALA A 60 16.93 13.85 -20.30
C ALA A 60 17.19 12.80 -19.21
N LEU A 61 16.48 11.67 -19.23
CA LEU A 61 16.64 10.57 -18.28
C LEU A 61 17.99 9.86 -18.44
N VAL A 62 18.47 9.67 -19.67
CA VAL A 62 19.82 9.14 -19.92
C VAL A 62 20.89 10.12 -19.41
N ASN A 63 20.67 11.42 -19.55
CA ASN A 63 21.58 12.44 -19.00
C ASN A 63 21.57 12.45 -17.47
N LEU A 64 20.38 12.35 -16.85
CA LEU A 64 20.22 12.22 -15.41
C LEU A 64 20.98 10.99 -14.88
N GLU A 65 20.79 9.82 -15.49
CA GLU A 65 21.49 8.59 -15.14
C GLU A 65 23.03 8.76 -15.20
N LYS A 66 23.54 9.44 -16.23
CA LYS A 66 24.98 9.71 -16.36
C LYS A 66 25.53 10.58 -15.24
N LYS A 67 24.76 11.55 -14.77
CA LYS A 67 25.16 12.48 -13.70
C LYS A 67 25.07 11.84 -12.31
N CYS A 68 24.07 10.99 -12.08
CA CYS A 68 23.80 10.41 -10.76
C CYS A 68 24.56 9.09 -10.51
N CYS A 69 24.78 8.28 -11.55
CA CYS A 69 25.31 6.93 -11.41
C CYS A 69 26.77 6.83 -11.90
N PRO A 70 27.65 6.11 -11.16
CA PRO A 70 28.97 5.72 -11.66
C PRO A 70 28.85 4.92 -12.96
N GLN A 71 29.84 5.03 -13.85
CA GLN A 71 29.77 4.45 -15.20
C GLN A 71 29.42 2.96 -15.22
N TYR A 72 29.93 2.18 -14.27
CA TYR A 72 29.73 0.74 -14.16
C TYR A 72 28.33 0.33 -13.64
N LEU A 73 27.53 1.28 -13.13
CA LEU A 73 26.17 1.04 -12.60
C LEU A 73 25.07 1.76 -13.39
N ARG A 74 25.42 2.48 -14.47
CA ARG A 74 24.43 3.23 -15.26
C ARG A 74 23.51 2.27 -15.99
N ALA A 75 22.20 2.48 -15.83
CA ALA A 75 21.21 1.85 -16.70
C ALA A 75 21.45 2.26 -18.16
N SER A 76 21.32 1.31 -19.08
CA SER A 76 21.43 1.60 -20.51
C SER A 76 20.24 2.44 -20.99
N SER A 77 20.39 3.13 -22.13
CA SER A 77 19.27 3.85 -22.75
C SER A 77 18.10 2.91 -23.08
N ASP A 78 18.37 1.67 -23.47
CA ASP A 78 17.33 0.68 -23.75
C ASP A 78 16.63 0.22 -22.46
N GLU A 79 17.36 0.10 -21.35
CA GLU A 79 16.78 -0.25 -20.06
C GLU A 79 15.86 0.86 -19.55
N ILE A 80 16.28 2.13 -19.63
CA ILE A 80 15.44 3.28 -19.26
C ILE A 80 14.18 3.32 -20.14
N ARG A 81 14.32 3.12 -21.46
CA ARG A 81 13.17 3.03 -22.38
C ARG A 81 12.21 1.92 -21.96
N GLN A 82 12.72 0.73 -21.67
CA GLN A 82 11.91 -0.41 -21.24
C GLN A 82 11.17 -0.15 -19.92
N ARG A 83 11.76 0.58 -18.97
CA ARG A 83 11.07 0.96 -17.72
C ARG A 83 9.82 1.79 -18.03
N ILE A 84 9.94 2.79 -18.91
CA ILE A 84 8.85 3.68 -19.32
C ILE A 84 7.76 2.90 -20.08
N GLU A 85 8.13 2.07 -21.05
CA GLU A 85 7.17 1.33 -21.87
C GLU A 85 6.46 0.21 -21.11
N ARG A 86 7.17 -0.49 -20.21
CA ARG A 86 6.65 -1.65 -19.50
C ARG A 86 5.67 -1.27 -18.40
N PHE A 87 5.94 -0.18 -17.68
CA PHE A 87 5.10 0.27 -16.58
C PHE A 87 4.93 1.81 -16.57
N PRO A 88 4.23 2.37 -17.57
CA PRO A 88 4.15 3.82 -17.79
C PRO A 88 3.61 4.58 -16.57
N ASN A 89 2.55 4.03 -15.93
CA ASN A 89 1.90 4.64 -14.77
C ASN A 89 2.54 4.27 -13.43
N GLY A 90 3.76 3.76 -13.46
CA GLY A 90 4.52 3.35 -12.28
C GLY A 90 5.88 4.00 -12.15
N ASN A 91 6.20 4.94 -13.01
CA ASN A 91 7.41 5.75 -12.92
C ASN A 91 6.99 7.21 -12.81
N CYS A 92 7.82 8.04 -12.20
CA CYS A 92 7.60 9.47 -12.12
C CYS A 92 8.86 10.25 -12.47
N VAL A 93 8.69 11.42 -13.09
CA VAL A 93 9.74 12.43 -13.28
C VAL A 93 9.38 13.66 -12.47
N LEU A 94 10.40 14.28 -11.89
CA LEU A 94 10.30 15.55 -11.18
C LEU A 94 10.85 16.64 -12.09
N GLU A 95 10.02 17.64 -12.37
CA GLU A 95 10.39 18.75 -13.24
C GLU A 95 10.43 20.08 -12.49
N MET A 96 11.43 20.88 -12.82
CA MET A 96 11.58 22.25 -12.32
C MET A 96 12.01 23.12 -13.50
N ASP A 97 11.35 24.26 -13.70
CA ASP A 97 11.60 25.18 -14.82
C ASP A 97 11.63 24.50 -16.21
N GLY A 98 10.75 23.49 -16.40
CA GLY A 98 10.64 22.73 -17.66
C GLY A 98 11.77 21.73 -17.90
N GLN A 99 12.62 21.46 -16.91
CA GLN A 99 13.69 20.48 -16.98
C GLN A 99 13.43 19.31 -16.04
N VAL A 100 13.67 18.08 -16.50
CA VAL A 100 13.68 16.89 -15.65
C VAL A 100 14.92 16.95 -14.76
N VAL A 101 14.70 17.17 -13.46
CA VAL A 101 15.76 17.23 -12.44
C VAL A 101 15.80 15.98 -11.56
N GLY A 102 14.78 15.12 -11.66
CA GLY A 102 14.72 13.87 -10.92
C GLY A 102 13.83 12.82 -11.59
N ALA A 103 14.06 11.56 -11.25
CA ALA A 103 13.24 10.44 -11.71
C ALA A 103 13.22 9.30 -10.68
N ILE A 104 12.08 8.64 -10.56
CA ILE A 104 11.91 7.42 -9.76
C ILE A 104 11.24 6.36 -10.62
N TYR A 105 11.81 5.16 -10.61
CA TYR A 105 11.36 4.03 -11.41
C TYR A 105 10.84 2.91 -10.55
N SER A 106 9.83 2.19 -11.02
CA SER A 106 9.33 0.99 -10.35
C SER A 106 8.83 -0.08 -11.32
N GLN A 107 8.53 -1.25 -10.78
CA GLN A 107 7.77 -2.30 -11.45
C GLN A 107 6.90 -3.06 -10.44
N ARG A 108 5.88 -3.76 -10.93
CA ARG A 108 5.09 -4.70 -10.10
C ARG A 108 5.68 -6.10 -10.17
N ILE A 109 5.78 -6.77 -9.03
CA ILE A 109 6.22 -8.17 -8.90
C ILE A 109 5.23 -8.96 -8.03
N ASN A 110 5.20 -10.29 -8.16
CA ASN A 110 4.28 -11.13 -7.39
C ASN A 110 4.68 -11.27 -5.92
N ASN A 111 5.97 -11.46 -5.63
CA ASN A 111 6.45 -11.62 -4.27
C ASN A 111 7.92 -11.20 -4.14
N ILE A 112 8.34 -10.95 -2.90
CA ILE A 112 9.67 -10.46 -2.54
C ILE A 112 10.73 -11.57 -2.64
N ASP A 113 10.36 -12.85 -2.43
CA ASP A 113 11.32 -13.96 -2.46
C ASP A 113 11.96 -14.20 -3.83
N LEU A 114 11.28 -13.81 -4.91
CA LEU A 114 11.84 -13.83 -6.26
C LEU A 114 13.08 -12.94 -6.38
N LEU A 115 13.15 -11.84 -5.64
CA LEU A 115 14.28 -10.92 -5.66
C LEU A 115 15.57 -11.55 -5.11
N LYS A 116 15.45 -12.44 -4.12
CA LYS A 116 16.60 -13.13 -3.51
C LYS A 116 17.34 -14.07 -4.48
N LYS A 117 16.75 -14.38 -5.63
CA LYS A 117 17.26 -15.34 -6.62
C LYS A 117 17.63 -14.68 -7.95
N LYS A 118 17.66 -13.35 -8.02
CA LYS A 118 17.87 -12.60 -9.27
C LYS A 118 19.00 -11.62 -9.11
N THR A 119 19.83 -11.53 -10.14
CA THR A 119 20.77 -10.42 -10.31
C THR A 119 20.05 -9.20 -10.88
N TYR A 120 20.65 -8.03 -10.77
CA TYR A 120 20.17 -6.75 -11.29
C TYR A 120 19.68 -6.86 -12.74
N VAL A 121 20.49 -7.48 -13.62
CA VAL A 121 20.15 -7.65 -15.04
C VAL A 121 18.97 -8.59 -15.29
N GLN A 122 18.62 -9.45 -14.34
CA GLN A 122 17.49 -10.38 -14.44
C GLN A 122 16.20 -9.85 -13.81
N VAL A 123 16.30 -8.87 -12.90
CA VAL A 123 15.16 -8.25 -12.21
C VAL A 123 14.04 -7.76 -13.16
N PRO A 124 14.33 -7.17 -14.34
CA PRO A 124 13.28 -6.74 -15.24
C PRO A 124 12.32 -7.87 -15.64
N SER A 125 12.76 -9.14 -15.65
CA SER A 125 11.93 -10.30 -16.01
C SER A 125 10.85 -10.62 -14.97
N LEU A 126 10.91 -10.03 -13.76
CA LEU A 126 9.94 -10.27 -12.69
C LEU A 126 8.65 -9.46 -12.86
N HIS A 127 8.65 -8.49 -13.78
CA HIS A 127 7.50 -7.62 -13.97
C HIS A 127 6.23 -8.40 -14.31
N THR A 128 5.14 -8.04 -13.64
CA THR A 128 3.79 -8.55 -13.92
C THR A 128 2.75 -7.49 -13.58
N ARG A 129 1.73 -7.35 -14.42
CA ARG A 129 0.68 -6.33 -14.23
C ARG A 129 -0.19 -6.58 -13.00
N LEU A 130 -0.22 -7.80 -12.48
CA LEU A 130 -1.10 -8.23 -11.37
C LEU A 130 -0.37 -8.39 -10.03
N GLY A 131 0.94 -8.11 -9.97
CA GLY A 131 1.72 -8.34 -8.75
C GLY A 131 1.31 -7.44 -7.59
N SER A 132 1.22 -7.97 -6.36
CA SER A 132 0.82 -7.18 -5.18
C SER A 132 1.95 -6.35 -4.56
N VAL A 133 3.17 -6.45 -5.09
CA VAL A 133 4.35 -5.75 -4.58
C VAL A 133 4.87 -4.77 -5.63
N ILE A 134 5.09 -3.52 -5.24
CA ILE A 134 5.85 -2.55 -6.05
C ILE A 134 7.32 -2.65 -5.68
N GLN A 135 8.18 -2.87 -6.66
CA GLN A 135 9.62 -2.78 -6.53
C GLN A 135 10.12 -1.46 -7.08
N LEU A 136 10.70 -0.61 -6.25
CA LEU A 136 11.48 0.55 -6.67
C LEU A 136 12.79 0.07 -7.33
N LEU A 137 13.04 0.56 -8.54
CA LEU A 137 14.20 0.22 -9.36
C LEU A 137 15.33 1.24 -9.25
N GLY A 138 15.01 2.47 -8.83
CA GLY A 138 15.98 3.53 -8.62
C GLY A 138 15.31 4.89 -8.44
N ILE A 139 15.99 5.78 -7.71
CA ILE A 139 15.64 7.18 -7.56
C ILE A 139 16.89 8.01 -7.84
N ASN A 140 16.79 8.95 -8.79
CA ASN A 140 17.87 9.82 -9.19
C ASN A 140 17.42 11.28 -9.06
N ILE A 141 18.25 12.11 -8.46
CA ILE A 141 18.11 13.58 -8.43
C ILE A 141 19.43 14.16 -8.95
N LEU A 142 19.37 15.22 -9.75
CA LEU A 142 20.57 15.90 -10.21
C LEU A 142 21.48 16.28 -9.01
N PRO A 143 22.80 16.01 -9.07
CA PRO A 143 23.71 16.31 -7.95
C PRO A 143 23.66 17.77 -7.47
N GLU A 144 23.52 18.71 -8.40
CA GLU A 144 23.36 20.14 -8.12
C GLU A 144 22.09 20.49 -7.29
N MET A 145 21.15 19.55 -7.17
CA MET A 145 19.88 19.70 -6.46
C MET A 145 19.78 18.85 -5.18
N GLU A 146 20.80 18.07 -4.81
CA GLU A 146 20.72 17.12 -3.67
C GLU A 146 20.36 17.79 -2.32
N VAL A 147 20.80 19.04 -2.10
CA VAL A 147 20.61 19.75 -0.82
C VAL A 147 19.17 20.29 -0.64
N THR A 148 18.31 20.13 -1.64
CA THR A 148 16.97 20.74 -1.65
C THR A 148 15.86 19.83 -1.10
N GLY A 149 16.18 18.59 -0.70
CA GLY A 149 15.19 17.62 -0.19
C GLY A 149 14.27 17.02 -1.27
N LEU A 150 14.52 17.30 -2.56
CA LEU A 150 13.69 16.79 -3.66
C LEU A 150 13.64 15.27 -3.74
N GLY A 151 14.70 14.57 -3.31
CA GLY A 151 14.71 13.11 -3.24
C GLY A 151 13.68 12.58 -2.24
N ASP A 152 13.57 13.21 -1.06
CA ASP A 152 12.58 12.85 -0.06
C ASP A 152 11.17 13.11 -0.57
N HIS A 153 10.94 14.27 -1.18
CA HIS A 153 9.65 14.61 -1.77
C HIS A 153 9.22 13.64 -2.88
N LEU A 154 10.13 13.26 -3.77
CA LEU A 154 9.85 12.33 -4.86
C LEU A 154 9.56 10.91 -4.33
N ARG A 155 10.33 10.44 -3.34
CA ARG A 155 10.06 9.17 -2.66
C ARG A 155 8.71 9.19 -1.97
N GLU A 156 8.44 10.20 -1.16
CA GLU A 156 7.18 10.32 -0.41
C GLU A 156 5.98 10.32 -1.35
N PHE A 157 6.02 11.13 -2.40
CA PHE A 157 4.96 11.17 -3.41
C PHE A 157 4.77 9.81 -4.09
N MET A 158 5.85 9.11 -4.43
CA MET A 158 5.78 7.77 -5.02
C MET A 158 5.11 6.76 -4.06
N LEU A 159 5.47 6.79 -2.77
CA LEU A 159 4.85 5.91 -1.78
C LEU A 159 3.36 6.20 -1.62
N GLN A 160 2.96 7.48 -1.61
CA GLN A 160 1.55 7.88 -1.60
C GLN A 160 0.81 7.34 -2.83
N LEU A 161 1.39 7.50 -4.02
CA LEU A 161 0.83 6.97 -5.26
C LEU A 161 0.66 5.44 -5.20
N CYS A 162 1.66 4.72 -4.70
CA CYS A 162 1.57 3.27 -4.48
C CYS A 162 0.48 2.89 -3.48
N ALA A 163 0.32 3.67 -2.41
CA ALA A 163 -0.65 3.41 -1.35
C ALA A 163 -2.11 3.63 -1.80
N LEU A 164 -2.33 4.43 -2.86
CA LEU A 164 -3.64 4.64 -3.48
C LEU A 164 -3.97 3.61 -4.57
N LYS A 165 -2.95 2.96 -5.15
CA LYS A 165 -3.17 1.87 -6.12
C LYS A 165 -3.76 0.65 -5.40
N GLY A 166 -5.00 0.31 -5.75
CA GLY A 166 -5.66 -0.89 -5.24
C GLY A 166 -4.86 -2.18 -5.54
N GLY A 167 -4.85 -3.10 -4.57
CA GLY A 167 -4.17 -4.39 -4.73
C GLY A 167 -2.65 -4.35 -4.59
N ILE A 168 -2.08 -3.23 -4.14
CA ILE A 168 -0.70 -3.16 -3.67
C ILE A 168 -0.69 -3.33 -2.15
N GLU A 169 0.13 -4.26 -1.68
CA GLU A 169 0.32 -4.56 -0.28
C GLU A 169 1.57 -3.88 0.28
N ARG A 170 2.66 -3.85 -0.51
CA ARG A 170 3.98 -3.43 -0.04
C ARG A 170 4.80 -2.75 -1.13
N VAL A 171 5.73 -1.89 -0.71
CA VAL A 171 6.78 -1.37 -1.59
C VAL A 171 8.12 -1.88 -1.11
N VAL A 172 8.94 -2.38 -2.01
CA VAL A 172 10.30 -2.84 -1.74
C VAL A 172 11.29 -2.18 -2.66
N GLY A 173 12.56 -2.26 -2.32
CA GLY A 173 13.66 -1.86 -3.19
C GLY A 173 14.90 -2.70 -2.90
N ILE A 174 15.80 -2.79 -3.86
CA ILE A 174 17.15 -3.29 -3.62
C ILE A 174 18.06 -2.09 -3.81
N THR A 175 18.54 -1.57 -2.68
CA THR A 175 19.41 -0.41 -2.64
C THR A 175 20.87 -0.84 -2.45
N ARG A 176 21.78 0.13 -2.35
CA ARG A 176 23.21 -0.08 -2.12
C ARG A 176 23.71 0.78 -0.97
N CYS A 177 24.86 0.46 -0.40
CA CYS A 177 25.56 1.35 0.50
C CYS A 177 26.41 2.35 -0.31
N LYS A 178 26.51 3.59 0.17
CA LYS A 178 27.39 4.61 -0.42
C LYS A 178 28.82 4.47 0.09
N ASN A 179 28.98 4.22 1.39
CA ASN A 179 30.27 4.36 2.07
C ASN A 179 30.88 3.02 2.52
N TYR A 180 30.24 1.88 2.21
CA TYR A 180 30.70 0.57 2.71
C TYR A 180 32.15 0.26 2.35
N VAL A 181 32.65 0.70 1.19
CA VAL A 181 34.07 0.54 0.80
C VAL A 181 35.06 1.06 1.86
N GLN A 182 34.69 2.10 2.60
CA GLN A 182 35.50 2.69 3.69
C GLN A 182 35.40 1.87 4.99
N HIS A 183 34.40 1.00 5.09
CA HIS A 183 34.07 0.16 6.24
C HIS A 183 34.21 -1.33 5.95
N ALA A 184 34.87 -1.73 4.86
CA ALA A 184 34.97 -3.12 4.42
C ALA A 184 35.70 -4.07 5.39
N HIS A 185 36.26 -3.54 6.49
CA HIS A 185 36.83 -4.32 7.59
C HIS A 185 35.76 -4.96 8.49
N ILE A 186 34.51 -4.50 8.44
CA ILE A 186 33.36 -5.16 9.07
C ILE A 186 32.47 -5.83 8.01
N PRO A 187 31.84 -6.98 8.32
CA PRO A 187 30.90 -7.61 7.40
C PRO A 187 29.76 -6.67 7.00
N ILE A 188 29.38 -6.65 5.72
CA ILE A 188 28.27 -5.80 5.23
C ILE A 188 26.97 -6.03 6.00
N THR A 189 26.71 -7.26 6.44
CA THR A 189 25.55 -7.64 7.27
C THR A 189 25.51 -6.93 8.62
N GLU A 190 26.67 -6.55 9.15
CA GLU A 190 26.79 -5.76 10.38
C GLU A 190 26.79 -4.27 10.05
N TYR A 191 27.49 -3.83 8.99
CA TYR A 191 27.54 -2.43 8.58
C TYR A 191 26.15 -1.83 8.33
N ILE A 192 25.25 -2.55 7.66
CA ILE A 192 23.89 -2.05 7.37
C ILE A 192 23.01 -1.81 8.61
N ARG A 193 23.49 -2.21 9.79
CA ARG A 193 22.83 -2.02 11.09
C ARG A 193 23.52 -0.97 11.95
N GLN A 194 24.71 -0.50 11.56
CA GLN A 194 25.44 0.51 12.31
C GLN A 194 24.66 1.81 12.31
N GLN A 195 24.57 2.43 13.48
CA GLN A 195 23.87 3.69 13.71
C GLN A 195 24.81 4.69 14.36
N ASP A 196 24.55 5.97 14.11
CA ASP A 196 25.16 7.05 14.87
C ASP A 196 24.49 7.21 16.26
N GLU A 197 24.99 8.15 17.05
CA GLU A 197 24.50 8.42 18.42
C GLU A 197 23.02 8.85 18.47
N LEU A 198 22.46 9.28 17.33
CA LEU A 198 21.06 9.69 17.20
C LEU A 198 20.16 8.55 16.70
N GLY A 199 20.69 7.33 16.56
CA GLY A 199 19.96 6.16 16.08
C GLY A 199 19.72 6.14 14.56
N GLN A 200 20.36 7.04 13.80
CA GLN A 200 20.25 7.03 12.34
C GLN A 200 21.28 6.09 11.74
N LEU A 201 20.92 5.36 10.68
CA LEU A 201 21.86 4.48 10.00
C LEU A 201 23.11 5.25 9.53
N LEU A 202 24.28 4.65 9.69
CA LEU A 202 25.55 5.28 9.37
C LEU A 202 25.67 5.56 7.86
N ASP A 203 25.23 4.61 7.02
CA ASP A 203 25.27 4.77 5.57
C ASP A 203 24.21 5.78 5.08
N PRO A 204 24.59 6.82 4.32
CA PRO A 204 23.66 7.87 3.93
C PRO A 204 22.54 7.41 2.98
N ILE A 205 22.76 6.39 2.14
CA ILE A 205 21.70 5.87 1.27
C ILE A 205 20.70 5.05 2.09
N LEU A 206 21.19 4.25 3.04
CA LEU A 206 20.30 3.50 3.93
C LEU A 206 19.53 4.45 4.87
N ARG A 207 20.18 5.49 5.39
CA ARG A 207 19.55 6.55 6.18
C ARG A 207 18.44 7.25 5.41
N PHE A 208 18.65 7.60 4.14
CA PHE A 208 17.62 8.17 3.28
C PHE A 208 16.36 7.29 3.26
N HIS A 209 16.51 5.98 3.08
CA HIS A 209 15.37 5.07 3.09
C HIS A 209 14.73 4.93 4.49
N GLN A 210 15.54 4.84 5.56
CA GLN A 210 15.07 4.77 6.95
C GLN A 210 14.22 6.00 7.32
N GLN A 211 14.69 7.20 6.98
CA GLN A 211 13.95 8.46 7.20
C GLN A 211 12.64 8.52 6.41
N GLY A 212 12.58 7.81 5.28
CA GLY A 212 11.37 7.59 4.50
C GLY A 212 10.42 6.52 5.05
N GLY A 213 10.71 5.92 6.21
CA GLY A 213 9.91 4.86 6.82
C GLY A 213 10.25 3.44 6.34
N ALA A 214 11.36 3.25 5.60
CA ALA A 214 11.77 1.91 5.20
C ALA A 214 12.39 1.13 6.37
N THR A 215 12.15 -0.17 6.39
CA THR A 215 12.89 -1.12 7.21
C THR A 215 13.96 -1.83 6.38
N ILE A 216 15.13 -2.06 6.97
CA ILE A 216 16.21 -2.82 6.33
C ILE A 216 15.99 -4.31 6.58
N LYS A 217 15.67 -5.08 5.55
CA LYS A 217 15.33 -6.51 5.66
C LYS A 217 16.55 -7.42 5.61
N GLY A 218 17.61 -6.99 4.93
CA GLY A 218 18.88 -7.73 4.89
C GLY A 218 19.62 -7.61 3.56
N VAL A 219 20.64 -8.46 3.41
CA VAL A 219 21.55 -8.47 2.25
C VAL A 219 21.06 -9.49 1.22
N ILE A 220 21.06 -9.11 -0.06
CA ILE A 220 20.89 -9.99 -1.22
C ILE A 220 22.28 -10.18 -1.86
N PRO A 221 22.89 -11.37 -1.70
CA PRO A 221 24.22 -11.61 -2.21
C PRO A 221 24.24 -11.69 -3.74
N ASN A 222 25.36 -11.24 -4.35
CA ASN A 222 25.60 -11.28 -5.79
C ASN A 222 24.49 -10.61 -6.63
N TYR A 223 23.81 -9.61 -6.08
CA TYR A 223 22.76 -8.88 -6.77
C TYR A 223 23.30 -8.13 -8.00
N CYS A 224 24.37 -7.34 -7.85
CA CYS A 224 24.99 -6.60 -8.95
C CYS A 224 26.49 -6.81 -8.91
N PRO A 225 27.03 -7.87 -9.58
CA PRO A 225 28.46 -8.20 -9.52
C PRO A 225 29.42 -7.05 -9.88
N GLU A 226 28.95 -6.10 -10.68
CA GLU A 226 29.68 -4.90 -11.09
C GLU A 226 29.82 -3.86 -9.96
N ASP A 227 28.97 -3.91 -8.92
CA ASP A 227 29.05 -3.03 -7.73
C ASP A 227 30.13 -3.52 -6.76
N VAL A 228 31.39 -3.28 -7.14
CA VAL A 228 32.56 -3.66 -6.34
C VAL A 228 32.59 -2.96 -4.97
N ASP A 229 32.02 -1.75 -4.86
CA ASP A 229 31.97 -1.01 -3.60
C ASP A 229 31.10 -1.70 -2.54
N ASN A 230 30.17 -2.56 -2.99
CA ASN A 230 29.27 -3.34 -2.13
C ASN A 230 29.56 -4.85 -2.21
N LEU A 231 30.71 -5.25 -2.79
CA LEU A 231 31.09 -6.65 -3.03
C LEU A 231 30.00 -7.43 -3.80
N GLY A 232 29.35 -6.73 -4.73
CA GLY A 232 28.24 -7.24 -5.54
C GLY A 232 26.91 -7.44 -4.80
N ASN A 233 26.83 -7.09 -3.52
CA ASN A 233 25.62 -7.28 -2.71
C ASN A 233 24.62 -6.13 -2.90
N GLY A 234 23.33 -6.45 -2.87
CA GLY A 234 22.24 -5.48 -2.75
C GLY A 234 21.64 -5.50 -1.35
N ILE A 235 21.01 -4.41 -0.93
CA ILE A 235 20.35 -4.31 0.38
C ILE A 235 18.84 -4.24 0.16
N LEU A 236 18.10 -5.22 0.68
CA LEU A 236 16.65 -5.25 0.61
C LEU A 236 16.05 -4.29 1.62
N ILE A 237 15.23 -3.36 1.13
CA ILE A 237 14.43 -2.43 1.93
C ILE A 237 12.94 -2.66 1.68
N GLU A 238 12.12 -2.40 2.69
CA GLU A 238 10.66 -2.55 2.62
C GLU A 238 9.99 -1.36 3.28
N TYR A 239 9.03 -0.75 2.57
CA TYR A 239 8.11 0.25 3.10
C TYR A 239 6.75 -0.39 3.29
N GLU A 240 6.21 -0.21 4.48
CA GLU A 240 4.87 -0.63 4.83
C GLU A 240 3.89 0.49 4.44
N LEU A 241 2.98 0.21 3.49
CA LEU A 241 2.05 1.23 2.97
C LEU A 241 0.83 1.47 3.86
N ARG A 242 0.57 0.52 4.77
CA ARG A 242 -0.56 0.51 5.69
C ARG A 242 -0.09 -0.06 7.01
N ALA A 243 0.00 0.77 8.05
CA ALA A 243 0.35 0.31 9.39
C ALA A 243 -0.66 -0.71 9.96
N ASP A 244 -1.90 -0.75 9.42
CA ASP A 244 -3.04 -1.40 10.09
C ASP A 244 -3.61 -2.64 9.38
N VAL A 245 -3.00 -3.12 8.28
CA VAL A 245 -3.54 -4.24 7.48
C VAL A 245 -2.94 -5.61 7.82
N HIS A 246 -1.95 -5.66 8.72
CA HIS A 246 -1.55 -6.94 9.32
C HIS A 246 -2.54 -7.36 10.40
N ASN A 247 -3.59 -8.08 10.00
CA ASN A 247 -4.23 -9.14 10.79
C ASN A 247 -5.09 -10.09 9.93
N SER A 248 -4.66 -10.37 8.69
CA SER A 248 -5.31 -11.41 7.87
C SER A 248 -5.13 -12.83 8.42
N GLU A 249 -4.17 -13.08 9.32
CA GLU A 249 -4.04 -14.36 10.03
C GLU A 249 -5.03 -14.50 11.20
N GLU A 250 -5.53 -13.40 11.79
CA GLU A 250 -6.57 -13.45 12.83
C GLU A 250 -7.99 -13.64 12.26
N ASN A 251 -8.24 -13.17 11.03
CA ASN A 251 -9.57 -13.24 10.41
C ASN A 251 -10.05 -14.67 10.10
N PHE A 252 -9.16 -15.67 10.07
CA PHE A 252 -9.54 -17.07 9.81
C PHE A 252 -10.03 -17.83 11.07
N SER A 253 -10.07 -17.18 12.25
CA SER A 253 -10.50 -17.80 13.51
C SER A 253 -11.93 -17.45 13.95
N TYR A 254 -12.43 -16.26 13.59
CA TYR A 254 -13.65 -15.70 14.20
C TYR A 254 -14.96 -16.42 13.83
N ASN A 255 -15.20 -16.69 12.54
CA ASN A 255 -16.43 -17.35 12.10
C ASN A 255 -16.53 -18.80 12.64
N ALA A 256 -15.39 -19.46 12.87
CA ALA A 256 -15.34 -20.76 13.54
C ALA A 256 -15.71 -20.65 15.03
N LEU A 257 -15.23 -19.62 15.74
CA LEU A 257 -15.57 -19.37 17.14
C LEU A 257 -17.07 -19.09 17.32
N VAL A 258 -17.65 -18.20 16.51
CA VAL A 258 -19.11 -17.90 16.55
C VAL A 258 -19.95 -19.13 16.19
N SER A 259 -19.49 -19.95 15.25
CA SER A 259 -20.17 -21.20 14.88
C SER A 259 -20.09 -22.27 15.97
N SER A 260 -19.00 -22.27 16.76
CA SER A 260 -18.78 -23.21 17.86
C SER A 260 -19.50 -22.85 19.17
N ALA A 261 -19.93 -21.60 19.32
CA ALA A 261 -20.65 -21.13 20.50
C ALA A 261 -22.00 -21.86 20.67
N THR A 262 -22.28 -22.27 21.90
CA THR A 262 -23.38 -23.19 22.22
C THR A 262 -24.66 -22.47 22.63
N SER A 263 -24.58 -21.19 22.99
CA SER A 263 -25.72 -20.37 23.39
C SER A 263 -25.83 -19.07 22.58
N ALA A 264 -27.05 -18.54 22.49
CA ALA A 264 -27.30 -17.25 21.82
C ALA A 264 -26.58 -16.09 22.53
N ALA A 265 -26.54 -16.11 23.87
CA ALA A 265 -25.85 -15.09 24.67
C ALA A 265 -24.32 -15.09 24.44
N GLU A 266 -23.72 -16.28 24.30
CA GLU A 266 -22.29 -16.41 23.98
C GLU A 266 -21.97 -15.89 22.57
N LYS A 267 -22.86 -16.16 21.59
CA LYS A 267 -22.73 -15.62 20.23
C LYS A 267 -22.85 -14.10 20.21
N GLU A 268 -23.83 -13.54 20.92
CA GLU A 268 -24.04 -12.10 21.03
C GLU A 268 -22.81 -11.39 21.63
N GLN A 269 -22.24 -11.94 22.70
CA GLN A 269 -21.04 -11.38 23.33
C GLN A 269 -19.81 -11.41 22.41
N LEU A 270 -19.64 -12.49 21.63
CA LEU A 270 -18.58 -12.59 20.62
C LEU A 270 -18.79 -11.59 19.48
N LEU A 271 -20.04 -11.37 19.05
CA LEU A 271 -20.41 -10.36 18.04
C LEU A 271 -20.12 -8.96 18.54
N GLU A 272 -20.54 -8.64 19.76
CA GLU A 272 -20.29 -7.34 20.37
C GLU A 272 -18.80 -7.04 20.50
N THR A 273 -18.01 -7.99 21.01
CA THR A 273 -16.55 -7.86 21.14
C THR A 273 -15.90 -7.57 19.80
N ARG A 274 -16.29 -8.32 18.75
CA ARG A 274 -15.72 -8.12 17.41
C ARG A 274 -16.12 -6.80 16.79
N ILE A 275 -17.39 -6.40 16.90
CA ILE A 275 -17.85 -5.11 16.38
C ILE A 275 -17.14 -3.98 17.12
N GLN A 276 -16.94 -4.10 18.43
CA GLN A 276 -16.19 -3.15 19.23
C GLN A 276 -14.73 -3.02 18.76
N GLU A 277 -14.04 -4.14 18.52
CA GLU A 277 -12.68 -4.13 17.94
C GLU A 277 -12.64 -3.40 16.58
N GLN A 278 -13.59 -3.69 15.69
CA GLN A 278 -13.66 -3.04 14.37
C GLN A 278 -13.93 -1.54 14.49
N VAL A 279 -14.87 -1.14 15.35
CA VAL A 279 -15.18 0.27 15.59
C VAL A 279 -13.97 1.00 16.18
N ALA A 280 -13.31 0.41 17.18
CA ALA A 280 -12.10 0.98 17.79
C ALA A 280 -10.99 1.19 16.75
N LYS A 281 -10.80 0.19 15.87
CA LYS A 281 -9.83 0.26 14.77
C LYS A 281 -10.15 1.37 13.76
N ILE A 282 -11.41 1.50 13.34
CA ILE A 282 -11.83 2.55 12.39
C ILE A 282 -11.66 3.94 12.99
N MET A 283 -12.00 4.09 14.27
CA MET A 283 -11.96 5.35 15.00
C MET A 283 -10.57 5.70 15.54
N GLU A 284 -9.61 4.77 15.50
CA GLU A 284 -8.24 4.93 16.03
C GLU A 284 -8.22 5.27 17.53
N ILE A 285 -9.08 4.63 18.31
CA ILE A 285 -9.18 4.81 19.76
C ILE A 285 -9.04 3.47 20.48
N SER A 286 -8.81 3.51 21.80
CA SER A 286 -8.80 2.29 22.62
C SER A 286 -10.19 1.67 22.72
N ILE A 287 -10.27 0.35 22.72
CA ILE A 287 -11.51 -0.41 22.97
C ILE A 287 -12.18 0.02 24.29
N ALA A 288 -11.38 0.38 25.30
CA ALA A 288 -11.86 0.81 26.61
C ALA A 288 -12.58 2.18 26.60
N GLU A 289 -12.43 2.96 25.53
CA GLU A 289 -13.08 4.27 25.39
C GLU A 289 -14.48 4.17 24.77
N LEU A 290 -14.84 3.00 24.23
CA LEU A 290 -16.12 2.77 23.58
C LEU A 290 -17.19 2.32 24.57
N ASP A 291 -18.34 2.99 24.52
CA ASP A 291 -19.57 2.56 25.17
C ASP A 291 -20.42 1.77 24.18
N ILE A 292 -20.60 0.48 24.47
CA ILE A 292 -21.35 -0.46 23.63
C ILE A 292 -22.84 -0.11 23.49
N THR A 293 -23.40 0.61 24.46
CA THR A 293 -24.83 0.96 24.51
C THR A 293 -25.13 2.32 23.89
N ARG A 294 -24.11 3.18 23.81
CA ARG A 294 -24.26 4.52 23.27
C ARG A 294 -24.19 4.51 21.74
N SER A 295 -24.93 5.44 21.14
CA SER A 295 -24.92 5.68 19.71
C SER A 295 -23.50 5.95 19.17
N LEU A 296 -23.08 5.25 18.11
CA LEU A 296 -21.74 5.39 17.53
C LEU A 296 -21.42 6.82 17.06
N ILE A 297 -22.41 7.53 16.52
CA ILE A 297 -22.22 8.90 16.01
C ILE A 297 -21.97 9.87 17.15
N GLN A 298 -22.64 9.66 18.29
CA GLN A 298 -22.41 10.46 19.49
C GLN A 298 -21.03 10.20 20.10
N GLN A 299 -20.39 9.10 19.73
CA GLN A 299 -19.02 8.74 20.13
C GLN A 299 -17.97 9.21 19.11
N GLY A 300 -18.38 9.81 17.98
CA GLY A 300 -17.48 10.39 16.98
C GLY A 300 -17.43 9.67 15.64
N LEU A 301 -18.26 8.65 15.42
CA LEU A 301 -18.34 7.94 14.14
C LEU A 301 -19.00 8.83 13.07
N ASP A 302 -18.26 9.18 12.02
CA ASP A 302 -18.73 9.98 10.90
C ASP A 302 -19.33 9.13 9.76
N SER A 303 -19.88 9.78 8.72
CA SER A 303 -20.52 9.09 7.59
C SER A 303 -19.57 8.23 6.74
N LEU A 304 -18.27 8.56 6.70
CA LEU A 304 -17.27 7.78 5.96
C LEU A 304 -16.81 6.57 6.77
N MET A 305 -16.63 6.73 8.09
CA MET A 305 -16.43 5.64 9.03
C MET A 305 -17.62 4.67 9.03
N ALA A 306 -18.86 5.18 8.94
CA ALA A 306 -20.05 4.35 8.81
C ALA A 306 -20.08 3.52 7.52
N LEU A 307 -19.58 4.07 6.40
CA LEU A 307 -19.45 3.34 5.15
C LEU A 307 -18.40 2.22 5.26
N GLU A 308 -17.28 2.52 5.91
CA GLU A 308 -16.21 1.56 6.17
C GLU A 308 -16.68 0.42 7.07
N LEU A 309 -17.34 0.74 8.19
CA LEU A 309 -17.92 -0.24 9.12
C LEU A 309 -18.94 -1.13 8.41
N SER A 310 -19.85 -0.55 7.61
CA SER A 310 -20.81 -1.31 6.80
C SER A 310 -20.11 -2.31 5.87
N HIS A 311 -18.98 -1.92 5.27
CA HIS A 311 -18.22 -2.81 4.40
C HIS A 311 -17.52 -3.93 5.18
N LEU A 312 -16.89 -3.63 6.33
CA LEU A 312 -16.23 -4.61 7.20
C LEU A 312 -17.21 -5.66 7.72
N LEU A 313 -18.36 -5.22 8.25
CA LEU A 313 -19.42 -6.11 8.72
C LEU A 313 -19.87 -7.06 7.61
N LYS A 314 -19.99 -6.56 6.37
CA LYS A 314 -20.38 -7.38 5.23
C LYS A 314 -19.29 -8.36 4.79
N SER A 315 -18.03 -7.93 4.74
CA SER A 315 -16.94 -8.76 4.21
C SER A 315 -16.43 -9.79 5.21
N GLU A 316 -16.41 -9.47 6.51
CA GLU A 316 -15.83 -10.34 7.54
C GLU A 316 -16.89 -11.16 8.29
N MET A 317 -18.08 -10.60 8.49
CA MET A 317 -19.13 -11.21 9.33
C MET A 317 -20.37 -11.63 8.53
N GLU A 318 -20.38 -11.42 7.21
CA GLU A 318 -21.55 -11.62 6.33
C GLU A 318 -22.81 -10.83 6.73
N VAL A 319 -22.66 -9.82 7.60
CA VAL A 319 -23.77 -9.00 8.10
C VAL A 319 -23.98 -7.81 7.17
N ASN A 320 -25.20 -7.64 6.67
CA ASN A 320 -25.55 -6.54 5.80
C ASN A 320 -26.25 -5.42 6.61
N VAL A 321 -25.49 -4.37 6.93
CA VAL A 321 -26.02 -3.15 7.56
C VAL A 321 -25.82 -1.98 6.62
N SER A 322 -26.89 -1.25 6.30
CA SER A 322 -26.77 -0.06 5.45
C SER A 322 -26.08 1.07 6.22
N THR A 323 -25.28 1.88 5.50
CA THR A 323 -24.64 3.08 6.05
C THR A 323 -25.66 4.03 6.68
N MET A 324 -26.86 4.14 6.09
CA MET A 324 -27.95 4.97 6.62
C MET A 324 -28.40 4.52 8.00
N LYS A 325 -28.49 3.21 8.26
CA LYS A 325 -28.87 2.67 9.57
C LYS A 325 -27.81 3.00 10.64
N ILE A 326 -26.54 2.94 10.26
CA ILE A 326 -25.43 3.32 11.15
C ILE A 326 -25.50 4.82 11.47
N ILE A 327 -25.73 5.65 10.45
CA ILE A 327 -25.89 7.11 10.58
C ILE A 327 -27.19 7.52 11.30
N GLN A 328 -28.15 6.62 11.48
CA GLN A 328 -29.34 6.85 12.32
C GLN A 328 -29.07 6.66 13.82
N GLY A 329 -27.81 6.35 14.19
CA GLY A 329 -27.36 6.39 15.56
C GLY A 329 -27.37 5.04 16.27
N VAL A 330 -27.16 3.95 15.54
CA VAL A 330 -27.04 2.59 16.11
C VAL A 330 -25.91 2.50 17.14
N SER A 331 -26.08 1.67 18.18
CA SER A 331 -25.02 1.30 19.13
C SER A 331 -24.31 0.00 18.71
N ILE A 332 -23.22 -0.35 19.39
CA ILE A 332 -22.50 -1.62 19.16
C ILE A 332 -23.39 -2.80 19.55
N SER A 333 -24.08 -2.72 20.70
CA SER A 333 -25.00 -3.77 21.15
C SER A 333 -26.13 -4.01 20.15
N GLN A 334 -26.72 -2.95 19.60
CA GLN A 334 -27.75 -3.06 18.55
C GLN A 334 -27.21 -3.65 17.26
N LEU A 335 -25.95 -3.36 16.88
CA LEU A 335 -25.32 -4.00 15.74
C LEU A 335 -25.08 -5.50 15.99
N ALA A 336 -24.71 -5.89 17.21
CA ALA A 336 -24.53 -7.30 17.59
C ALA A 336 -25.85 -8.06 17.52
N GLU A 337 -26.94 -7.49 18.05
CA GLU A 337 -28.29 -8.05 17.98
C GLU A 337 -28.74 -8.26 16.52
N LEU A 338 -28.59 -7.24 15.67
CA LEU A 338 -28.90 -7.32 14.25
C LEU A 338 -28.06 -8.36 13.50
N SER A 339 -26.80 -8.50 13.90
CA SER A 339 -25.88 -9.50 13.33
C SER A 339 -26.36 -10.90 13.69
N LEU A 340 -26.76 -11.11 14.94
CA LEU A 340 -27.28 -12.39 15.44
C LEU A 340 -28.57 -12.79 14.70
N GLU A 341 -29.50 -11.86 14.49
CA GLU A 341 -30.74 -12.08 13.73
C GLU A 341 -30.46 -12.51 12.28
N GLN A 342 -29.53 -11.84 11.59
CA GLN A 342 -29.19 -12.14 10.20
C GLN A 342 -28.52 -13.50 10.05
N LEU A 343 -27.60 -13.85 10.96
CA LEU A 343 -26.93 -15.14 10.97
C LEU A 343 -27.92 -16.30 11.29
N ALA A 344 -28.91 -16.05 12.16
CA ALA A 344 -29.99 -17.01 12.41
C ALA A 344 -30.88 -17.23 11.17
N LEU A 345 -31.26 -16.16 10.46
CA LEU A 345 -32.05 -16.22 9.22
C LEU A 345 -31.30 -16.88 8.06
N GLY A 346 -29.98 -16.69 7.96
CA GLY A 346 -29.12 -17.38 6.99
C GLY A 346 -29.07 -18.90 7.24
N SER A 347 -28.99 -19.30 8.51
CA SER A 347 -29.03 -20.70 8.93
C SER A 347 -30.35 -21.41 8.61
N ILE A 348 -31.48 -20.69 8.67
CA ILE A 348 -32.82 -21.21 8.36
C ILE A 348 -33.01 -21.39 6.84
N LYS A 349 -32.43 -20.53 6.00
CA LYS A 349 -32.48 -20.69 4.54
C LYS A 349 -31.67 -21.88 4.02
N LEU A 350 -30.62 -22.29 4.74
CA LEU A 350 -29.81 -23.47 4.41
C LEU A 350 -30.44 -24.79 4.89
N SER A 351 -31.34 -24.76 5.88
CA SER A 351 -32.04 -25.96 6.39
C SER A 351 -33.37 -26.25 5.69
N VAL A 352 -33.90 -25.29 4.92
CA VAL A 352 -35.09 -25.48 4.07
C VAL A 352 -34.66 -25.56 2.61
N SER A 353 -33.99 -26.66 2.24
CA SER A 353 -33.93 -27.10 0.84
C SER A 353 -35.31 -27.68 0.46
N PRO A 354 -35.92 -27.32 -0.68
CA PRO A 354 -37.11 -28.01 -1.14
C PRO A 354 -36.72 -29.43 -1.57
N SER A 355 -37.02 -30.42 -0.74
CA SER A 355 -36.99 -31.82 -1.12
C SER A 355 -38.29 -32.17 -1.87
N ALA A 356 -38.09 -32.75 -3.05
CA ALA A 356 -39.04 -33.55 -3.83
C ALA A 356 -40.26 -32.86 -4.46
N GLN A 357 -40.10 -32.44 -5.72
CA GLN A 357 -40.97 -32.93 -6.78
C GLN A 357 -40.14 -33.09 -8.08
N ALA A 358 -39.74 -34.33 -8.36
CA ALA A 358 -39.26 -34.75 -9.66
C ALA A 358 -40.44 -35.37 -10.44
N ASN A 359 -40.38 -35.20 -11.76
CA ASN A 359 -41.17 -35.85 -12.81
C ASN A 359 -42.59 -35.33 -13.06
N GLN A 360 -42.74 -34.46 -14.07
CA GLN A 360 -43.33 -34.84 -15.36
C GLN A 360 -43.19 -33.71 -16.39
N GLU A 361 -43.12 -34.10 -17.66
CA GLU A 361 -43.19 -33.29 -18.88
C GLU A 361 -41.87 -32.74 -19.46
N MET A 362 -41.23 -33.68 -20.16
CA MET A 362 -40.44 -33.49 -21.36
C MET A 362 -41.42 -33.39 -22.54
N GLU A 363 -41.55 -32.23 -23.21
CA GLU A 363 -41.83 -32.12 -24.66
C GLU A 363 -41.76 -30.66 -25.16
N GLU A 364 -41.18 -30.50 -26.35
CA GLU A 364 -41.37 -29.41 -27.31
C GLU A 364 -40.95 -27.96 -26.96
N PHE A 365 -39.87 -27.45 -27.57
CA PHE A 365 -39.97 -26.75 -28.86
C PHE A 365 -38.58 -26.39 -29.41
N THR A 366 -38.37 -26.82 -30.65
CA THR A 366 -37.32 -26.36 -31.57
C THR A 366 -37.78 -25.09 -32.28
N LEU A 367 -36.94 -24.05 -32.28
CA LEU A 367 -36.51 -23.28 -33.47
C LEU A 367 -35.39 -22.30 -33.11
#